data_AF-Q1ZXR9-F1
#
_entry.id   AF-Q1ZXR9-F1
#
_cell.length_a   1.000
_cell.length_b   1.000
_cell.length_c   1.000
_cell.angle_alpha   90.00
_cell.angle_beta   90.00
_cell.angle_gamma   90.00
#
_symmetry.space_group_name_H-M   'P 1'
#
loop_
_entity.id
_entity.type
_entity.pdbx_description
1 polymer ?
#
loop_
_entity_poly.entity_id
_entity_poly.type
_entity_poly.pdbx_seq_one_letter_code
_entity_poly.pdbx_strand_id
1 'polypeptide(L)'
;MCCFGIGVTRLLPAAIDLLSVSDKALRLPRAIAPFDAVIIVKKSLMSNVIVEMASSSASRYLKGGILLDDRVEMSAGKRIHDANRLGIPFILVIANETERSLATQKPVIEVFTTHAKSAEPMSQGSMSLDRFVTFVQSTLYGGGGAHDSGHLAHNQVLDQLGSHQH
;
A
#
# COMPACT_ATOMS: atom_id res chain seq x y z
N MET A 1 17.67 28.32 -25.69
CA MET A 1 16.97 28.16 -24.39
C MET A 1 16.25 26.83 -24.44
N CYS A 2 16.36 25.99 -23.42
CA CYS A 2 15.74 24.67 -23.39
C CYS A 2 14.50 24.71 -22.49
N CYS A 3 13.31 24.82 -23.09
CA CYS A 3 12.03 24.71 -22.39
C CYS A 3 11.35 23.40 -22.82
N PHE A 4 11.07 22.53 -21.85
CA PHE A 4 10.33 21.29 -22.05
C PHE A 4 9.06 21.35 -21.20
N GLY A 5 7.90 21.22 -21.84
CA GLY A 5 6.61 21.11 -21.16
C GLY A 5 6.15 19.66 -21.16
N ILE A 6 5.92 19.09 -19.98
CA ILE A 6 5.23 17.81 -19.84
C ILE A 6 3.80 18.08 -19.39
N GLY A 7 2.82 17.72 -20.23
CA GLY A 7 1.42 17.96 -19.92
C GLY A 7 0.93 17.00 -18.84
N VAL A 8 0.60 17.52 -17.65
CA VAL A 8 0.06 16.71 -16.53
C VAL A 8 -1.21 15.96 -16.94
N THR A 9 -2.03 16.57 -17.81
CA THR A 9 -3.24 15.97 -18.39
C THR A 9 -2.96 14.74 -19.25
N ARG A 10 -1.75 14.57 -19.78
CA ARG A 10 -1.33 13.37 -20.52
C ARG A 10 -0.52 12.42 -19.64
N LEU A 11 0.31 12.96 -18.74
CA LEU A 11 1.19 12.17 -17.88
C LEU A 11 0.40 11.31 -16.89
N LEU A 12 -0.63 11.85 -16.24
CA LEU A 12 -1.38 11.11 -15.23
C LEU A 12 -2.15 9.92 -15.84
N PRO A 13 -2.94 10.08 -16.94
CA PRO A 13 -3.58 8.95 -17.58
C PRO A 13 -2.57 7.92 -18.10
N ALA A 14 -1.46 8.35 -18.70
CA ALA A 14 -0.43 7.43 -19.20
C ALA A 14 0.22 6.62 -18.06
N ALA A 15 0.46 7.25 -16.90
CA ALA A 15 0.98 6.54 -15.73
C ALA A 15 -0.02 5.50 -15.21
N ILE A 16 -1.31 5.84 -15.15
CA ILE A 16 -2.36 4.91 -14.72
C ILE A 16 -2.46 3.73 -15.69
N ASP A 17 -2.50 3.99 -16.99
CA ASP A 17 -2.62 2.98 -18.05
C ASP A 17 -1.42 2.02 -18.07
N LEU A 18 -0.21 2.56 -17.90
CA LEU A 18 1.02 1.76 -17.88
C LEU A 18 1.14 0.89 -16.63
N LEU A 19 0.74 1.40 -15.46
CA LEU A 19 1.01 0.75 -14.18
C LEU A 19 -0.13 -0.16 -13.72
N SER A 20 -1.38 0.16 -14.07
CA SER A 20 -2.55 -0.55 -13.58
C SER A 20 -2.79 -1.84 -14.36
N VAL A 21 -3.12 -2.92 -13.65
CA VAL A 21 -3.31 -4.25 -14.26
C VAL A 21 -4.73 -4.41 -14.82
N SER A 22 -5.69 -3.64 -14.29
CA SER A 22 -7.09 -3.66 -14.71
C SER A 22 -7.81 -2.38 -14.29
N ASP A 23 -9.03 -2.22 -14.79
CA ASP A 23 -9.99 -1.17 -14.42
C ASP A 23 -10.49 -1.26 -12.96
N LYS A 24 -10.24 -2.39 -12.30
CA LYS A 24 -10.64 -2.64 -10.90
C LYS A 24 -9.60 -2.22 -9.88
N ALA A 25 -8.36 -1.97 -10.30
CA ALA A 25 -7.24 -1.81 -9.38
C ALA A 25 -6.19 -0.81 -9.91
N LEU A 26 -6.23 0.41 -9.39
CA LEU A 26 -5.20 1.41 -9.70
C LEU A 26 -3.84 1.00 -9.13
N ARG A 27 -2.79 1.21 -9.91
CA ARG A 27 -1.41 1.13 -9.42
C ARG A 27 -0.77 2.48 -9.63
N LEU A 28 -0.47 3.15 -8.52
CA LEU A 28 0.08 4.48 -8.52
C LEU A 28 1.50 4.44 -7.93
N PRO A 29 2.45 5.20 -8.49
CA PRO A 29 3.68 5.52 -7.78
C PRO A 29 3.33 6.16 -6.44
N ARG A 30 4.08 5.83 -5.38
CA ARG A 30 3.85 6.39 -4.04
C ARG A 30 3.76 7.92 -4.01
N ALA A 31 4.54 8.59 -4.87
CA ALA A 31 4.56 10.04 -4.97
C ALA A 31 3.20 10.67 -5.38
N ILE A 32 2.31 9.90 -6.01
CA ILE A 32 0.99 10.36 -6.46
C ILE A 32 -0.15 9.46 -5.96
N ALA A 33 0.15 8.52 -5.06
CA ALA A 33 -0.89 7.77 -4.35
C ALA A 33 -1.66 8.72 -3.41
N PRO A 34 -2.97 8.53 -3.22
CA PRO A 34 -3.77 9.43 -2.38
C PRO A 34 -3.37 9.38 -0.90
N PHE A 35 -2.96 8.19 -0.43
CA PHE A 35 -2.42 7.94 0.90
C PHE A 35 -1.34 6.86 0.79
N ASP A 36 -0.38 6.87 1.71
CA ASP A 36 0.61 5.79 1.81
C ASP A 36 -0.02 4.52 2.38
N ALA A 37 -0.93 4.66 3.34
CA ALA A 37 -1.64 3.54 3.93
C ALA A 37 -3.08 3.86 4.30
N VAL A 38 -3.89 2.82 4.45
CA VAL A 38 -5.21 2.87 5.07
C VAL A 38 -5.29 1.89 6.24
N ILE A 39 -6.00 2.28 7.30
CA ILE A 39 -6.32 1.44 8.44
C ILE A 39 -7.82 1.14 8.40
N ILE A 40 -8.16 -0.12 8.22
CA ILE A 40 -9.52 -0.64 8.20
C ILE A 40 -9.80 -1.26 9.56
N VAL A 41 -10.73 -0.68 10.31
CA VAL A 41 -11.02 -1.11 11.69
C VAL A 41 -12.41 -1.73 11.78
N LYS A 42 -12.53 -2.83 12.53
CA LYS A 42 -13.81 -3.43 12.91
C LYS A 42 -14.52 -2.56 13.96
N LYS A 43 -15.86 -2.50 13.92
CA LYS A 43 -16.68 -1.71 14.85
C LYS A 43 -16.32 -1.89 16.33
N SER A 44 -16.06 -3.14 16.78
CA SER A 44 -15.69 -3.44 18.17
C SER A 44 -14.34 -2.89 18.61
N LEU A 45 -13.46 -2.53 17.64
CA LEU A 45 -12.10 -2.07 17.90
C LEU A 45 -11.89 -0.58 17.62
N MET A 46 -12.92 0.16 17.21
CA MET A 46 -12.79 1.59 16.84
C MET A 46 -12.21 2.46 17.95
N SER A 47 -12.63 2.23 19.19
CA SER A 47 -12.13 2.97 20.36
C SER A 47 -10.92 2.32 21.02
N ASN A 48 -10.32 1.30 20.41
CA ASN A 48 -9.19 0.58 20.98
C ASN A 48 -7.87 1.31 20.70
N VAL A 49 -7.01 1.39 21.71
CA VAL A 49 -5.66 2.01 21.62
C VAL A 49 -4.79 1.45 20.49
N ILE A 50 -5.05 0.22 20.05
CA ILE A 50 -4.35 -0.40 18.91
C ILE A 50 -4.47 0.41 17.61
N VAL A 51 -5.59 1.13 17.41
CA VAL A 51 -5.82 1.96 16.23
C VAL A 51 -4.85 3.15 16.22
N GLU A 52 -4.73 3.83 17.36
CA GLU A 52 -3.81 4.95 17.53
C GLU A 52 -2.35 4.49 17.44
N MET A 53 -2.02 3.34 18.04
CA MET A 53 -0.68 2.75 17.94
C MET A 53 -0.31 2.37 16.51
N ALA A 54 -1.24 1.80 15.74
CA ALA A 54 -1.02 1.46 14.34
C ALA A 54 -0.81 2.73 13.50
N SER A 55 -1.67 3.74 13.66
CA SER A 55 -1.54 5.03 12.97
C SER A 55 -0.23 5.74 13.29
N SER A 56 0.13 5.80 14.58
CA SER A 56 1.37 6.42 15.05
C SER A 56 2.62 5.66 14.58
N SER A 57 2.57 4.33 14.52
CA SER A 57 3.69 3.52 14.03
C SER A 57 3.87 3.66 12.52
N ALA A 58 2.77 3.66 11.76
CA ALA A 58 2.79 3.82 10.32
C ALA A 58 3.29 5.22 9.92
N SER A 59 2.77 6.28 10.54
CA SER A 59 3.14 7.67 10.25
C SER A 59 4.61 8.02 10.48
N ARG A 60 5.34 7.26 11.31
CA ARG A 60 6.80 7.42 11.49
C ARG A 60 7.59 7.13 10.21
N TYR A 61 7.10 6.22 9.36
CA TYR A 61 7.81 5.76 8.17
C TYR A 61 7.10 6.11 6.86
N LEU A 62 5.78 6.31 6.92
CA LEU A 62 4.91 6.65 5.81
C LEU A 62 4.49 8.12 5.93
N LYS A 63 5.03 8.96 5.06
CA LYS A 63 4.84 10.42 5.09
C LYS A 63 3.68 10.90 4.21
N GLY A 64 3.16 10.05 3.33
CA GLY A 64 2.07 10.34 2.40
C GLY A 64 0.67 10.33 3.03
N GLY A 65 0.58 10.37 4.36
CA GLY A 65 -0.69 10.32 5.09
C GLY A 65 -1.22 8.90 5.30
N ILE A 66 -1.98 8.75 6.38
CA ILE A 66 -2.63 7.49 6.79
C ILE A 66 -4.13 7.74 6.84
N LEU A 67 -4.88 7.03 6.00
CA LEU A 67 -6.34 7.07 6.01
C LEU A 67 -6.89 6.15 7.09
N LEU A 68 -7.82 6.61 7.91
CA LEU A 68 -8.64 5.75 8.76
C LEU A 68 -9.98 5.50 8.07
N ASP A 69 -10.27 4.25 7.73
CA ASP A 69 -11.55 3.85 7.12
C ASP A 69 -12.55 3.46 8.21
N ASP A 70 -13.37 4.44 8.58
CA ASP A 70 -14.37 4.37 9.65
C ASP A 70 -15.75 3.86 9.19
N ARG A 71 -15.88 3.42 7.93
CA ARG A 71 -17.13 2.90 7.33
C ARG A 71 -17.48 1.51 7.89
N VAL A 72 -17.80 1.45 9.19
CA VAL A 72 -18.04 0.21 9.96
C VAL A 72 -19.23 -0.62 9.47
N GLU A 73 -20.15 -0.01 8.72
CA GLU A 73 -21.30 -0.69 8.11
C GLU A 73 -20.89 -1.54 6.89
N MET A 74 -19.65 -1.40 6.40
CA MET A 74 -19.09 -2.21 5.32
C MET A 74 -18.16 -3.30 5.85
N SER A 75 -18.22 -4.49 5.24
CA SER A 75 -17.31 -5.59 5.57
C SER A 75 -15.84 -5.20 5.33
N ALA A 76 -14.92 -5.78 6.10
CA ALA A 76 -13.49 -5.53 5.93
C ALA A 76 -13.04 -5.88 4.50
N GLY A 77 -13.48 -7.02 3.96
CA GLY A 77 -13.17 -7.42 2.58
C GLY A 77 -13.57 -6.39 1.53
N LYS A 78 -14.76 -5.78 1.66
CA LYS A 78 -15.20 -4.73 0.74
C LYS A 78 -14.34 -3.47 0.86
N ARG A 79 -14.00 -3.07 2.09
CA ARG A 79 -13.11 -1.93 2.35
C ARG A 79 -11.68 -2.16 1.86
N ILE A 80 -11.15 -3.39 1.97
CA ILE A 80 -9.84 -3.77 1.41
C ILE A 80 -9.87 -3.62 -0.11
N HIS A 81 -10.93 -4.08 -0.77
CA HIS A 81 -11.06 -3.96 -2.22
C HIS A 81 -11.19 -2.49 -2.66
N ASP A 82 -11.97 -1.67 -1.93
CA ASP A 82 -12.06 -0.22 -2.19
C ASP A 82 -10.69 0.46 -2.09
N ALA A 83 -9.90 0.15 -1.06
CA ALA A 83 -8.57 0.71 -0.87
C ALA A 83 -7.59 0.29 -1.98
N ASN A 84 -7.62 -0.98 -2.38
CA ASN A 84 -6.84 -1.50 -3.51
C ASN A 84 -7.25 -0.85 -4.83
N ARG A 85 -8.56 -0.59 -5.02
CA ARG A 85 -9.09 0.10 -6.19
C ARG A 85 -8.60 1.56 -6.26
N LEU A 86 -8.46 2.23 -5.12
CA LEU A 86 -7.90 3.57 -5.02
C LEU A 86 -6.36 3.60 -5.20
N GLY A 87 -5.70 2.44 -5.24
CA GLY A 87 -4.24 2.35 -5.37
C GLY A 87 -3.48 2.73 -4.10
N ILE A 88 -4.09 2.57 -2.92
CA ILE A 88 -3.41 2.79 -1.63
C ILE A 88 -2.44 1.63 -1.37
N PRO A 89 -1.12 1.87 -1.27
CA PRO A 89 -0.12 0.80 -1.29
C PRO A 89 -0.20 -0.18 -0.13
N PHE A 90 -0.44 0.32 1.09
CA PHE A 90 -0.51 -0.48 2.31
C PHE A 90 -1.93 -0.45 2.91
N ILE A 91 -2.49 -1.62 3.21
CA ILE A 91 -3.83 -1.76 3.78
C ILE A 91 -3.68 -2.56 5.08
N LEU A 92 -3.81 -1.87 6.21
CA LEU A 92 -3.72 -2.44 7.55
C LEU A 92 -5.13 -2.76 8.03
N VAL A 93 -5.37 -3.99 8.48
CA VAL A 93 -6.68 -4.45 8.91
C VAL A 93 -6.63 -4.81 10.39
N ILE A 94 -7.44 -4.09 11.18
CA ILE A 94 -7.62 -4.24 12.62
C ILE A 94 -9.00 -4.86 12.84
N ALA A 95 -9.06 -6.19 12.83
CA ALA A 95 -10.32 -6.94 12.83
C ALA A 95 -10.26 -8.17 13.75
N ASN A 96 -10.76 -9.32 13.29
CA ASN A 96 -10.96 -10.51 14.12
C ASN A 96 -9.64 -11.10 14.62
N GLU A 97 -8.58 -11.09 13.80
CA GLU A 97 -7.27 -11.60 14.21
C GLU A 97 -6.65 -10.71 15.28
N THR A 98 -6.74 -9.39 15.09
CA THR A 98 -6.31 -8.42 16.10
C THR A 98 -7.07 -8.63 17.41
N GLU A 99 -8.40 -8.73 17.36
CA GLU A 99 -9.25 -8.96 18.53
C GLU A 99 -8.85 -10.22 19.29
N ARG A 100 -8.57 -11.33 18.59
CA ARG A 100 -8.11 -12.59 19.21
C ARG A 100 -6.74 -12.43 19.87
N SER A 101 -5.82 -11.71 19.23
CA SER A 101 -4.46 -11.50 19.73
C SER A 101 -4.36 -10.51 20.89
N LEU A 102 -5.42 -9.73 21.19
CA LEU A 102 -5.46 -8.89 22.39
C LEU A 102 -5.38 -9.74 23.67
N ALA A 103 -5.92 -10.97 23.66
CA ALA A 103 -5.87 -11.87 24.82
C ALA A 103 -4.44 -12.32 25.17
N THR A 104 -3.52 -12.34 24.20
CA THR A 104 -2.12 -12.76 24.39
C THR A 104 -1.18 -11.57 24.65
N GLN A 105 -1.72 -10.35 24.82
CA GLN A 105 -0.99 -9.10 24.99
C GLN A 105 0.04 -8.80 23.88
N LYS A 106 -0.07 -9.46 22.73
CA LYS A 106 0.78 -9.27 21.55
C LYS A 106 -0.13 -9.06 20.33
N PRO A 107 -0.74 -7.87 20.20
CA PRO A 107 -1.67 -7.61 19.13
C PRO A 107 -0.99 -7.70 17.76
N VAL A 108 -1.64 -8.41 16.84
CA VAL A 108 -1.24 -8.48 15.43
C VAL A 108 -2.24 -7.74 14.56
N ILE A 109 -1.75 -7.21 13.45
CA ILE A 109 -2.55 -6.60 12.39
C ILE A 109 -2.40 -7.43 11.13
N GLU A 110 -3.48 -7.57 10.38
CA GLU A 110 -3.44 -8.16 9.05
C GLU A 110 -2.94 -7.09 8.06
N VAL A 111 -1.98 -7.42 7.21
CA VAL A 111 -1.39 -6.48 6.27
C VAL A 111 -1.63 -6.97 4.85
N PHE A 112 -2.17 -6.09 4.01
CA PHE A 112 -2.29 -6.30 2.58
C PHE A 112 -1.51 -5.23 1.82
N THR A 113 -1.02 -5.57 0.64
CA THR A 113 -0.33 -4.65 -0.27
C THR A 113 -0.90 -4.71 -1.66
N THR A 114 -0.84 -3.58 -2.37
CA THR A 114 -1.04 -3.59 -3.83
C THR A 114 0.15 -4.24 -4.52
N HIS A 115 -0.08 -4.95 -5.62
CA HIS A 115 0.99 -5.59 -6.40
C HIS A 115 0.89 -5.25 -7.88
N ALA A 116 2.03 -4.99 -8.50
CA ALA A 116 2.12 -4.52 -9.88
C ALA A 116 1.58 -5.50 -10.94
N LYS A 117 1.45 -6.79 -10.60
CA LYS A 117 0.98 -7.84 -11.54
C LYS A 117 -0.34 -8.49 -11.13
N SER A 118 -0.99 -7.99 -10.08
CA SER A 118 -2.25 -8.55 -9.58
C SER A 118 -3.29 -7.44 -9.45
N ALA A 119 -4.51 -7.68 -9.90
CA ALA A 119 -5.65 -6.81 -9.60
C ALA A 119 -6.15 -7.01 -8.16
N GLU A 120 -5.96 -8.20 -7.60
CA GLU A 120 -6.35 -8.52 -6.23
C GLU A 120 -5.29 -8.03 -5.23
N PRO A 121 -5.72 -7.53 -4.05
CA PRO A 121 -4.81 -7.19 -2.96
C PRO A 121 -4.07 -8.44 -2.46
N MET A 122 -2.76 -8.33 -2.25
CA MET A 122 -1.95 -9.44 -1.76
C MET A 122 -1.87 -9.42 -0.24
N SER A 123 -2.26 -10.52 0.42
CA SER A 123 -2.07 -10.69 1.85
C SER A 123 -0.58 -10.93 2.15
N GLN A 124 -0.06 -10.18 3.11
CA GLN A 124 1.28 -10.35 3.71
C GLN A 124 1.20 -11.13 5.04
N GLY A 125 0.00 -11.63 5.39
CA GLY A 125 -0.31 -12.26 6.66
C GLY A 125 -0.44 -11.27 7.81
N SER A 126 -0.59 -11.82 9.01
CA SER A 126 -0.66 -11.07 10.25
C SER A 126 0.73 -10.85 10.85
N MET A 127 0.98 -9.63 11.33
CA MET A 127 2.24 -9.27 11.96
C MET A 127 2.04 -8.27 13.08
N SER A 128 2.97 -8.23 14.03
CA SER A 128 3.01 -7.19 15.06
C SER A 128 3.38 -5.83 14.45
N LEU A 129 3.12 -4.75 15.19
CA LEU A 129 3.43 -3.39 14.72
C LEU A 129 4.94 -3.17 14.50
N ASP A 130 5.81 -3.76 15.34
CA ASP A 130 7.26 -3.72 15.17
C ASP A 130 7.73 -4.46 13.91
N ARG A 131 7.11 -5.61 13.61
CA ARG A 131 7.38 -6.34 12.37
C ARG A 131 6.85 -5.58 11.15
N PHE A 132 5.71 -4.92 11.26
CA PHE A 132 5.18 -4.06 10.20
C PHE A 132 6.14 -2.91 9.86
N VAL A 133 6.75 -2.28 10.86
CA VAL A 133 7.77 -1.24 10.63
C VAL A 133 8.96 -1.79 9.84
N THR A 134 9.50 -2.94 10.27
CA THR A 134 10.62 -3.60 9.57
C THR A 134 10.22 -4.00 8.16
N PHE A 135 9.00 -4.51 7.98
CA PHE A 135 8.43 -4.84 6.68
C PHE A 135 8.40 -3.61 5.76
N VAL A 136 7.80 -2.50 6.19
CA VAL A 136 7.74 -1.26 5.42
C VAL A 136 9.14 -0.77 5.04
N GLN A 137 10.09 -0.76 5.99
CA GLN A 137 11.47 -0.36 5.70
C GLN A 137 12.13 -1.26 4.65
N SER A 138 11.94 -2.58 4.75
CA SER A 138 12.47 -3.53 3.77
C SER A 138 11.84 -3.33 2.38
N THR A 139 10.54 -3.05 2.31
CA THR A 139 9.83 -2.79 1.05
C THR A 139 10.26 -1.47 0.42
N LEU A 140 10.50 -0.43 1.23
CA LEU A 140 10.85 0.90 0.73
C LEU A 140 12.34 1.06 0.41
N TYR A 141 13.22 0.45 1.19
CA TYR A 141 14.68 0.68 1.13
C TYR A 141 15.50 -0.58 0.86
N GLY A 142 14.92 -1.78 0.97
CA GLY A 142 15.62 -3.07 0.84
C GLY A 142 15.94 -3.50 -0.60
N GLY A 143 15.65 -2.66 -1.61
CA GLY A 143 15.92 -2.94 -3.03
C GLY A 143 17.39 -2.78 -3.45
N GLY A 144 18.33 -3.32 -2.66
CA GLY A 144 19.77 -3.26 -2.90
C GLY A 144 20.47 -4.58 -2.59
N GLY A 145 20.02 -5.70 -3.17
CA GLY A 145 20.78 -6.95 -3.19
C GLY A 145 19.96 -8.23 -2.93
N ALA A 146 20.20 -9.22 -3.80
CA ALA A 146 19.86 -10.63 -3.73
C ALA A 146 18.43 -11.09 -4.14
N HIS A 147 18.41 -11.73 -5.31
CA HIS A 147 17.48 -12.76 -5.80
C HIS A 147 15.97 -12.47 -5.88
N ASP A 148 15.60 -12.10 -7.11
CA ASP A 148 14.42 -12.55 -7.87
C ASP A 148 13.01 -12.02 -7.47
N SER A 149 12.31 -11.60 -8.53
CA SER A 149 10.87 -11.42 -8.67
C SER A 149 10.20 -10.18 -8.07
N GLY A 150 10.21 -9.10 -8.85
CA GLY A 150 8.95 -8.37 -9.12
C GLY A 150 8.73 -7.01 -8.46
N HIS A 151 9.75 -6.36 -7.90
CA HIS A 151 9.64 -4.98 -7.43
C HIS A 151 10.05 -4.03 -8.55
N LEU A 152 9.11 -3.22 -9.06
CA LEU A 152 9.41 -2.11 -9.97
C LEU A 152 10.28 -1.10 -9.22
N ALA A 153 11.59 -1.35 -9.25
CA ALA A 153 12.58 -0.35 -8.97
C ALA A 153 12.39 0.79 -9.96
N HIS A 154 12.51 2.02 -9.45
CA HIS A 154 12.47 3.28 -10.20
C HIS A 154 13.36 3.30 -11.46
N ASN A 155 14.27 2.32 -11.62
CA ASN A 155 15.23 2.20 -12.71
C ASN A 155 14.80 1.26 -13.86
N GLN A 156 13.77 0.41 -13.72
CA GLN A 156 13.41 -0.55 -14.79
C GLN A 156 12.65 0.06 -15.97
N VAL A 157 11.98 1.21 -15.77
CA VAL A 157 11.24 1.90 -16.84
C VAL A 157 12.18 2.49 -17.89
N LEU A 158 13.42 2.82 -17.51
CA LEU A 158 14.41 3.38 -18.44
C LEU A 158 15.07 2.30 -19.32
N ASP A 159 15.25 1.08 -18.81
CA ASP A 159 15.85 -0.02 -19.58
C ASP A 159 14.92 -0.55 -20.70
N GLN A 160 13.60 -0.56 -20.48
CA GLN A 160 12.64 -1.04 -21.49
C GLN A 160 12.42 -0.05 -22.66
N LEU A 161 12.71 1.23 -22.46
CA LEU A 161 12.62 2.26 -23.51
C LEU A 161 13.89 2.31 -24.39
N GLY A 162 15.00 1.72 -23.94
CA GLY A 162 16.26 1.66 -24.68
C GLY A 162 16.38 0.48 -25.64
N SER A 163 15.56 -0.57 -25.49
CA SER A 163 15.72 -1.84 -26.23
C SER A 163 14.95 -1.91 -27.56
N HIS A 164 14.24 -0.85 -27.97
CA HIS A 164 13.50 -0.79 -29.24
C HIS A 164 14.14 0.12 -30.31
N GLN A 165 15.42 0.48 -30.15
CA GLN A 165 16.20 1.10 -31.21
C GLN A 165 17.36 0.20 -31.61
N HIS A 166 17.08 -0.84 -32.39
CA HIS A 166 17.96 -1.40 -33.41
C HIS A 166 17.15 -2.11 -34.50
#